data_AF-A0AB39YWW5-F1
#
_entry.id   AF-A0AB39YWW5-F1
#
_cell.length_a   1.000
_cell.length_b   1.000
_cell.length_c   1.000
_cell.angle_alpha   90.00
_cell.angle_beta   90.00
_cell.angle_gamma   90.00
#
_symmetry.space_group_name_H-M   'P 1'
#
loop_
_entity.id
_entity.type
_entity.pdbx_description
1 polymer ?
#
loop_
_entity_poly.entity_id
_entity_poly.type
_entity_poly.pdbx_seq_one_letter_code
_entity_poly.pdbx_strand_id
1 'polypeptide(L)'
;MGLRHLTATTKMGVLPVGVLGFILLQMMISVRGHGRLMDPPARNAMWRFGYPNPVNYNDNELFCGGFAVQWEKNKGRCGVCGDAYHVKKPRPHEAGGQYAKGIISRYYTSGQEIDVEVELTANHYGRFEMFLCPNNNPRQEASQACFDRYPLLISGSREHRYLIPRDAKKKDIFRYRVRLPPYVTCTQCVLQWTYYTANMWGTCANGTEAVGCGKAETFRNCADIAIVSNTGGGVPPSFANNKSPYLLYYRDYRAPPNNNIFPLIVRDQKCIGAPAFRSLPGIDNWCEINCLRYPPNCPEDACQCPQECYAIGQYAGQEGADTYCMDKCLNYESECPSDRCRCY
;
A
#
# COMPACT_ATOMS: atom_id res chain seq x y z
N MET A 1 68.75 43.41 -32.14
CA MET A 1 67.39 43.83 -32.54
C MET A 1 66.41 42.88 -31.85
N GLY A 2 65.78 43.36 -30.77
CA GLY A 2 64.65 42.80 -29.99
C GLY A 2 64.46 41.29 -29.82
N LEU A 3 64.89 40.73 -28.68
CA LEU A 3 64.28 39.53 -28.08
C LEU A 3 63.22 40.00 -27.06
N ARG A 4 61.93 39.79 -27.34
CA ARG A 4 60.83 40.02 -26.38
C ARG A 4 60.36 38.67 -25.83
N HIS A 5 60.45 38.52 -24.51
CA HIS A 5 59.80 37.45 -23.76
C HIS A 5 58.28 37.58 -23.85
N LEU A 6 57.61 36.47 -24.19
CA LEU A 6 56.15 36.30 -24.11
C LEU A 6 55.78 35.95 -22.66
N THR A 7 55.04 36.84 -22.00
CA THR A 7 54.29 36.53 -20.77
C THR A 7 52.84 36.25 -21.15
N ALA A 8 52.39 35.00 -20.98
CA ALA A 8 50.98 34.63 -21.09
C ALA A 8 50.35 34.66 -19.69
N THR A 9 49.47 35.64 -19.46
CA THR A 9 48.65 35.75 -18.26
C THR A 9 47.42 34.85 -18.38
N THR A 10 47.33 33.83 -17.54
CA THR A 10 46.16 32.96 -17.41
C THR A 10 45.02 33.75 -16.74
N LYS A 11 43.94 34.03 -17.47
CA LYS A 11 42.70 34.54 -16.86
C LYS A 11 41.92 33.37 -16.26
N MET A 12 41.77 33.36 -14.93
CA MET A 12 40.78 32.54 -14.23
C MET A 12 39.38 33.00 -14.64
N GLY A 13 38.66 32.15 -15.38
CA GLY A 13 37.23 32.33 -15.64
C GLY A 13 36.44 31.98 -14.39
N VAL A 14 35.82 32.99 -13.77
CA VAL A 14 34.86 32.80 -12.68
C VAL A 14 33.55 32.32 -13.33
N LEU A 15 33.19 31.05 -13.10
CA LEU A 15 31.87 30.53 -13.47
C LEU A 15 30.80 31.25 -12.62
N PRO A 16 29.71 31.74 -13.22
CA PRO A 16 28.68 32.45 -12.48
C PRO A 16 27.98 31.49 -11.52
N VAL A 17 27.94 31.88 -10.24
CA VAL A 17 27.33 31.17 -9.10
C VAL A 17 25.85 30.80 -9.32
N GLY A 18 25.20 31.37 -10.34
CA GLY A 18 23.82 31.06 -10.71
C GLY A 18 23.57 29.71 -11.39
N VAL A 19 24.57 29.07 -12.01
CA VAL A 19 24.35 27.81 -12.75
C VAL A 19 24.41 26.58 -11.84
N LEU A 20 25.14 26.64 -10.71
CA LEU A 20 25.13 25.57 -9.70
C LEU A 20 23.85 25.56 -8.84
N GLY A 21 23.17 26.70 -8.69
CA GLY A 21 21.92 26.80 -7.93
C GLY A 21 20.70 26.21 -8.64
N PHE A 22 20.71 26.15 -9.97
CA PHE A 22 19.56 25.67 -10.76
C PHE A 22 19.55 24.15 -10.99
N ILE A 23 20.67 23.47 -10.83
CA ILE A 23 20.78 22.00 -10.98
C ILE A 23 20.42 21.26 -9.68
N LEU A 24 20.49 21.93 -8.52
CA LEU A 24 20.19 21.34 -7.21
C LEU A 24 18.71 21.44 -6.77
N LEU A 25 17.82 22.03 -7.59
CA LEU A 25 16.39 22.21 -7.27
C LEU A 25 15.46 21.28 -8.05
N GLN A 26 15.95 20.18 -8.63
CA GLN A 26 15.14 19.35 -9.54
C GLN A 26 14.71 17.96 -9.08
N MET A 27 14.98 17.49 -7.85
CA MET A 27 14.40 16.21 -7.41
C MET A 27 14.06 16.16 -5.90
N MET A 28 13.06 16.92 -5.49
CA MET A 28 12.24 16.51 -4.33
C MET A 28 10.84 16.14 -4.81
N ILE A 29 10.78 15.19 -5.76
CA ILE A 29 9.52 14.52 -6.03
C ILE A 29 9.30 13.58 -4.85
N SER A 30 8.54 14.02 -3.86
CA SER A 30 7.97 13.10 -2.87
C SER A 30 6.96 12.22 -3.59
N VAL A 31 7.44 11.07 -4.09
CA VAL A 31 6.59 10.01 -4.62
C VAL A 31 6.07 9.21 -3.43
N ARG A 32 4.76 9.05 -3.34
CA ARG A 32 4.08 8.55 -2.15
C ARG A 32 3.76 7.08 -2.34
N GLY A 33 4.01 6.28 -1.31
CA GLY A 33 3.66 4.85 -1.40
C GLY A 33 2.16 4.70 -1.46
N HIS A 34 1.72 3.59 -2.02
CA HIS A 34 0.32 3.21 -1.93
C HIS A 34 0.25 1.70 -1.79
N GLY A 35 -0.39 1.24 -0.71
CA GLY A 35 -0.46 -0.17 -0.41
C GLY A 35 -1.49 -0.53 0.65
N ARG A 36 -2.01 -1.75 0.53
CA ARG A 36 -3.01 -2.30 1.44
C ARG A 36 -2.79 -3.79 1.71
N LEU A 37 -3.17 -4.21 2.91
CA LEU A 37 -3.27 -5.62 3.29
C LEU A 37 -4.59 -6.20 2.78
N MET A 38 -4.50 -7.18 1.88
CA MET A 38 -5.62 -7.80 1.19
C MET A 38 -5.98 -9.18 1.76
N ASP A 39 -5.02 -9.93 2.31
CA ASP A 39 -5.30 -11.17 3.04
C ASP A 39 -4.42 -11.27 4.30
N PRO A 40 -5.00 -11.40 5.51
CA PRO A 40 -6.42 -11.19 5.81
C PRO A 40 -6.88 -9.77 5.45
N PRO A 41 -8.09 -9.57 4.90
CA PRO A 41 -8.57 -8.24 4.52
C PRO A 41 -8.54 -7.28 5.72
N ALA A 42 -7.84 -6.16 5.56
CA ALA A 42 -7.79 -5.13 6.58
C ALA A 42 -9.03 -4.22 6.57
N ARG A 43 -9.32 -3.56 7.69
CA ARG A 43 -10.51 -2.72 7.92
C ARG A 43 -10.80 -1.74 6.79
N ASN A 44 -9.76 -1.16 6.21
CA ASN A 44 -9.79 -0.23 5.07
C ASN A 44 -10.18 -0.91 3.75
N ALA A 45 -9.80 -2.17 3.53
CA ALA A 45 -10.00 -2.91 2.28
C ALA A 45 -11.16 -3.92 2.33
N MET A 46 -11.75 -4.17 3.50
CA MET A 46 -12.83 -5.15 3.70
C MET A 46 -13.99 -4.98 2.71
N TRP A 47 -14.35 -3.74 2.36
CA TRP A 47 -15.44 -3.47 1.42
C TRP A 47 -15.19 -4.06 0.01
N ARG A 48 -13.93 -4.23 -0.40
CA ARG A 48 -13.54 -4.87 -1.68
C ARG A 48 -13.87 -6.36 -1.76
N PHE A 49 -14.11 -6.97 -0.60
CA PHE A 49 -14.49 -8.38 -0.43
C PHE A 49 -15.97 -8.53 -0.07
N GLY A 50 -16.77 -7.46 -0.18
CA GLY A 50 -18.20 -7.46 0.08
C GLY A 50 -18.61 -7.26 1.53
N TYR A 51 -17.67 -7.19 2.48
CA TYR A 51 -18.00 -6.94 3.88
C TYR A 51 -18.75 -5.59 4.03
N PRO A 52 -19.67 -5.48 5.01
CA PRO A 52 -20.51 -4.29 5.22
C PRO A 52 -19.74 -3.14 5.91
N ASN A 53 -18.47 -2.97 5.57
CA ASN A 53 -17.67 -1.81 5.96
C ASN A 53 -18.03 -0.64 5.03
N PRO A 54 -18.01 0.61 5.52
CA PRO A 54 -18.10 1.77 4.65
C PRO A 54 -17.01 1.71 3.56
N VAL A 55 -17.36 2.12 2.35
CA VAL A 55 -16.41 2.18 1.23
C VAL A 55 -15.31 3.19 1.55
N ASN A 56 -14.06 2.77 1.37
CA ASN A 56 -12.90 3.64 1.42
C ASN A 56 -12.14 3.49 0.09
N TYR A 57 -12.34 4.43 -0.84
CA TYR A 57 -11.64 4.36 -2.12
C TYR A 57 -10.14 4.59 -1.98
N ASN A 58 -9.68 5.32 -0.97
CA ASN A 58 -8.27 5.54 -0.62
C ASN A 58 -7.77 4.51 0.40
N ASP A 59 -8.22 3.27 0.30
CA ASP A 59 -7.85 2.20 1.24
C ASP A 59 -6.36 1.80 1.14
N ASN A 60 -5.68 2.16 0.06
CA ASN A 60 -4.23 2.04 -0.12
C ASN A 60 -3.41 3.21 0.50
N GLU A 61 -4.06 4.19 1.15
CA GLU A 61 -3.45 5.43 1.65
C GLU A 61 -3.35 5.54 3.18
N LEU A 62 -3.27 4.43 3.92
CA LEU A 62 -3.08 4.49 5.38
C LEU A 62 -1.62 4.77 5.80
N PHE A 63 -1.08 5.86 5.27
CA PHE A 63 0.30 6.33 5.38
C PHE A 63 0.59 7.26 6.58
N CYS A 64 -0.09 7.08 7.72
CA CYS A 64 0.11 7.92 8.91
C CYS A 64 -0.16 9.43 8.69
N GLY A 65 -0.98 9.76 7.69
CA GLY A 65 -1.21 11.14 7.22
C GLY A 65 -0.18 11.68 6.22
N GLY A 66 0.83 10.90 5.86
CA GLY A 66 1.93 11.26 4.97
C GLY A 66 3.22 11.57 5.68
N PHE A 67 4.32 11.49 4.93
CA PHE A 67 5.68 11.70 5.43
C PHE A 67 5.82 12.96 6.31
N ALA A 68 5.49 14.14 5.78
CA ALA A 68 5.64 15.41 6.51
C ALA A 68 4.73 15.49 7.75
N VAL A 69 3.50 14.96 7.64
CA VAL A 69 2.56 14.92 8.76
C VAL A 69 3.06 13.99 9.86
N GLN A 70 3.57 12.81 9.51
CA GLN A 70 4.13 11.86 10.47
C GLN A 70 5.37 12.44 11.16
N TRP A 71 6.38 12.85 10.38
CA TRP A 71 7.70 13.16 10.92
C TRP A 71 7.83 14.58 11.47
N GLU A 72 7.27 15.57 10.78
CA GLU A 72 7.45 16.98 11.17
C GLU A 72 6.38 17.44 12.15
N LYS A 73 5.11 17.16 11.86
CA LYS A 73 3.98 17.54 12.71
C LYS A 73 3.79 16.58 13.89
N ASN A 74 3.73 15.29 13.64
CA ASN A 74 3.43 14.27 14.66
C ASN A 74 4.69 13.68 15.33
N LYS A 75 5.89 14.19 15.03
CA LYS A 75 7.17 13.77 15.64
C LYS A 75 7.42 12.27 15.53
N GLY A 76 7.18 11.72 14.34
CA GLY A 76 7.32 10.30 14.01
C GLY A 76 6.15 9.41 14.41
N ARG A 77 5.14 9.94 15.12
CA ARG A 77 4.02 9.16 15.63
C ARG A 77 2.99 8.88 14.53
N CYS A 78 2.44 7.67 14.57
CA CYS A 78 1.38 7.18 13.70
C CYS A 78 0.21 6.62 14.53
N GLY A 79 -1.02 6.65 14.01
CA GLY A 79 -2.13 5.87 14.56
C GLY A 79 -1.81 4.38 14.55
N VAL A 80 -2.49 3.62 15.42
CA VAL A 80 -2.23 2.17 15.52
C VAL A 80 -2.56 1.48 14.20
N CYS A 81 -3.62 1.92 13.53
CA CYS A 81 -4.08 1.36 12.27
C CYS A 81 -3.86 2.31 11.07
N GLY A 82 -2.79 3.12 11.10
CA GLY A 82 -2.33 3.92 9.95
C GLY A 82 -2.98 5.27 9.74
N ASP A 83 -3.97 5.62 10.55
CA ASP A 83 -4.50 6.98 10.60
C ASP A 83 -3.42 8.01 11.04
N ALA A 84 -3.57 9.27 10.63
CA ALA A 84 -2.67 10.32 11.09
C ALA A 84 -2.79 10.51 12.62
N TYR A 85 -1.65 10.59 13.31
CA TYR A 85 -1.64 10.56 14.78
C TYR A 85 -2.44 11.70 15.43
N HIS A 86 -2.48 12.90 14.85
CA HIS A 86 -3.22 14.02 15.42
C HIS A 86 -4.74 13.93 15.21
N VAL A 87 -5.25 12.97 14.41
CA VAL A 87 -6.70 12.74 14.26
C VAL A 87 -7.26 12.33 15.62
N LYS A 88 -8.39 12.94 15.99
CA LYS A 88 -9.08 12.70 17.27
C LYS A 88 -9.49 11.23 17.38
N LYS A 89 -9.34 10.67 18.58
CA LYS A 89 -9.81 9.31 18.88
C LYS A 89 -11.35 9.26 19.06
N PRO A 90 -12.01 8.13 18.71
CA PRO A 90 -11.43 7.01 17.98
C PRO A 90 -11.11 7.41 16.54
N ARG A 91 -9.90 7.06 16.08
CA ARG A 91 -9.51 7.34 14.69
C ARG A 91 -10.30 6.42 13.76
N PRO A 92 -10.50 6.77 12.48
CA PRO A 92 -11.39 6.02 11.59
C PRO A 92 -11.13 4.51 11.54
N HIS A 93 -9.88 4.06 11.62
CA HIS A 93 -9.50 2.65 11.55
C HIS A 93 -9.16 2.02 12.90
N GLU A 94 -9.33 2.74 14.01
CA GLU A 94 -9.17 2.24 15.39
C GLU A 94 -10.55 1.87 15.99
N ALA A 95 -10.60 1.05 17.03
CA ALA A 95 -11.80 0.55 17.69
C ALA A 95 -12.80 1.66 18.02
N GLY A 96 -14.06 1.46 17.62
CA GLY A 96 -15.11 2.49 17.70
C GLY A 96 -15.10 3.51 16.54
N GLY A 97 -14.10 3.46 15.66
CA GLY A 97 -14.01 4.25 14.44
C GLY A 97 -14.93 3.76 13.32
N GLN A 98 -14.95 4.53 12.22
CA GLN A 98 -15.81 4.28 11.06
C GLN A 98 -15.61 2.89 10.45
N TYR A 99 -14.37 2.42 10.32
CA TYR A 99 -14.00 1.18 9.64
C TYR A 99 -13.73 0.02 10.60
N ALA A 100 -13.51 0.28 11.89
CA ALA A 100 -13.30 -0.76 12.90
C ALA A 100 -14.64 -1.31 13.43
N LYS A 101 -15.33 -2.10 12.60
CA LYS A 101 -16.65 -2.68 12.93
C LYS A 101 -16.60 -3.93 13.81
N GLY A 102 -15.41 -4.46 14.09
CA GLY A 102 -15.23 -5.71 14.85
C GLY A 102 -15.64 -6.96 14.07
N ILE A 103 -15.73 -6.87 12.75
CA ILE A 103 -16.09 -7.99 11.87
C ILE A 103 -14.83 -8.83 11.67
N ILE A 104 -14.92 -10.12 12.00
CA ILE A 104 -13.83 -11.08 11.79
C ILE A 104 -13.68 -11.38 10.30
N SER A 105 -12.53 -11.03 9.72
CA SER A 105 -12.25 -11.23 8.30
C SER A 105 -11.70 -12.62 7.97
N ARG A 106 -11.06 -13.29 8.95
CA ARG A 106 -10.53 -14.67 8.83
C ARG A 106 -10.54 -15.40 10.17
N TYR A 107 -10.64 -16.73 10.08
CA TYR A 107 -10.58 -17.65 11.22
C TYR A 107 -9.40 -18.60 11.05
N TYR A 108 -8.54 -18.66 12.05
CA TYR A 108 -7.33 -19.47 12.06
C TYR A 108 -7.26 -20.34 13.30
N THR A 109 -6.30 -21.26 13.30
CA THR A 109 -5.95 -22.07 14.46
C THR A 109 -4.62 -21.59 15.06
N SER A 110 -4.46 -21.80 16.37
CA SER A 110 -3.24 -21.44 17.08
C SER A 110 -2.01 -22.10 16.45
N GLY A 111 -0.93 -21.33 16.21
CA GLY A 111 0.29 -21.82 15.58
C GLY A 111 0.22 -22.01 14.05
N GLN A 112 -0.90 -21.73 13.41
CA GLN A 112 -1.08 -21.93 11.96
C GLN A 112 -0.13 -21.05 11.14
N GLU A 113 0.40 -21.62 10.04
CA GLU A 113 0.99 -20.83 8.96
C GLU A 113 -0.12 -20.30 8.07
N ILE A 114 -0.19 -18.98 7.92
CA ILE A 114 -1.25 -18.30 7.18
C ILE A 114 -0.67 -17.62 5.94
N ASP A 115 -1.47 -17.59 4.88
CA ASP A 115 -1.18 -16.80 3.69
C ASP A 115 -1.41 -15.31 3.98
N VAL A 116 -0.50 -14.50 3.44
CA VAL A 116 -0.58 -13.04 3.47
C VAL A 116 -0.54 -12.54 2.04
N GLU A 117 -1.47 -11.66 1.71
CA GLU A 117 -1.48 -10.94 0.45
C GLU A 117 -1.43 -9.44 0.71
N VAL A 118 -0.38 -8.79 0.19
CA VAL A 118 -0.22 -7.34 0.20
C VAL A 118 -0.27 -6.85 -1.24
N GLU A 119 -1.09 -5.84 -1.50
CA GLU A 119 -1.16 -5.17 -2.80
C GLU A 119 -0.54 -3.78 -2.67
N LEU A 120 0.54 -3.53 -3.43
CA LEU A 120 1.10 -2.20 -3.59
C LEU A 120 0.66 -1.64 -4.94
N THR A 121 -0.15 -0.58 -4.92
CA THR A 121 -0.55 0.14 -6.14
C THR A 121 0.53 1.13 -6.59
N ALA A 122 1.42 1.53 -5.68
CA ALA A 122 2.67 2.24 -5.95
C ALA A 122 3.78 1.71 -5.03
N ASN A 123 4.68 0.92 -5.60
CA ASN A 123 5.77 0.25 -4.91
C ASN A 123 7.01 1.14 -4.80
N HIS A 124 7.43 1.39 -3.56
CA HIS A 124 8.63 2.17 -3.20
C HIS A 124 9.70 1.32 -2.51
N TYR A 125 9.64 0.01 -2.70
CA TYR A 125 10.54 -0.97 -2.10
C TYR A 125 10.61 -0.83 -0.57
N GLY A 126 11.56 -1.52 0.05
CA GLY A 126 11.70 -1.54 1.49
C GLY A 126 11.18 -2.84 2.05
N ARG A 127 10.30 -2.79 3.05
CA ARG A 127 9.94 -4.00 3.80
C ARG A 127 8.57 -3.97 4.45
N PHE A 128 8.00 -5.16 4.60
CA PHE A 128 6.82 -5.40 5.40
C PHE A 128 7.19 -6.03 6.74
N GLU A 129 6.48 -5.63 7.79
CA GLU A 129 6.47 -6.30 9.08
C GLU A 129 5.02 -6.56 9.49
N MET A 130 4.80 -7.65 10.21
CA MET A 130 3.46 -8.03 10.64
C MET A 130 3.48 -8.46 12.10
N PHE A 131 2.48 -7.99 12.84
CA PHE A 131 2.36 -8.19 14.28
C PHE A 131 0.96 -8.62 14.63
N LEU A 132 0.81 -9.30 15.77
CA LEU A 132 -0.46 -9.71 16.32
C LEU A 132 -0.70 -9.04 17.67
N CYS A 133 -1.94 -8.65 17.94
CA CYS A 133 -2.38 -8.35 19.30
C CYS A 133 -3.56 -9.27 19.65
N PRO A 134 -3.42 -10.14 20.66
CA PRO A 134 -4.55 -10.89 21.22
C PRO A 134 -5.50 -9.94 21.95
N ASN A 135 -6.40 -9.34 21.18
CA ASN A 135 -7.52 -8.55 21.69
C ASN A 135 -8.76 -9.45 21.76
N ASN A 136 -9.68 -9.18 22.68
CA ASN A 136 -10.93 -9.95 22.80
C ASN A 136 -12.16 -9.03 22.92
N ASN A 137 -11.96 -7.73 22.71
CA ASN A 137 -13.00 -6.73 22.81
C ASN A 137 -12.90 -5.77 21.62
N PRO A 138 -13.80 -5.86 20.62
CA PRO A 138 -13.76 -4.99 19.44
C PRO A 138 -14.02 -3.51 19.74
N ARG A 139 -14.46 -3.17 20.96
CA ARG A 139 -14.64 -1.79 21.42
C ARG A 139 -13.40 -1.24 22.12
N GLN A 140 -12.38 -2.05 22.34
CA GLN A 140 -11.12 -1.66 22.95
C GLN A 140 -10.01 -1.67 21.91
N GLU A 141 -9.31 -0.55 21.76
CA GLU A 141 -8.23 -0.44 20.80
C GLU A 141 -7.00 -1.22 21.25
N ALA A 142 -6.42 -2.00 20.33
CA ALA A 142 -5.15 -2.67 20.54
C ALA A 142 -4.03 -1.65 20.74
N SER A 143 -3.11 -1.91 21.67
CA SER A 143 -1.98 -1.01 21.91
C SER A 143 -0.76 -1.42 21.09
N GLN A 144 0.10 -0.46 20.71
CA GLN A 144 1.37 -0.79 20.08
C GLN A 144 2.21 -1.75 20.96
N ALA A 145 2.20 -1.54 22.27
CA ALA A 145 2.87 -2.43 23.23
C ALA A 145 2.35 -3.88 23.24
N CYS A 146 1.12 -4.11 22.78
CA CYS A 146 0.59 -5.46 22.57
C CYS A 146 1.20 -6.08 21.29
N PHE A 147 1.18 -5.35 20.18
CA PHE A 147 1.77 -5.79 18.91
C PHE A 147 3.25 -6.11 19.03
N ASP A 148 4.01 -5.26 19.72
CA ASP A 148 5.46 -5.40 19.88
C ASP A 148 5.85 -6.69 20.63
N ARG A 149 4.90 -7.34 21.33
CA ARG A 149 5.12 -8.63 22.00
C ARG A 149 4.93 -9.84 21.08
N TYR A 150 4.25 -9.69 19.95
CA TYR A 150 3.94 -10.80 19.03
C TYR A 150 4.26 -10.44 17.57
N PRO A 151 5.55 -10.24 17.23
CA PRO A 151 5.97 -10.21 15.83
C PRO A 151 5.72 -11.57 15.16
N LEU A 152 5.25 -11.54 13.91
CA LEU A 152 4.97 -12.74 13.13
C LEU A 152 6.16 -13.05 12.24
N LEU A 153 6.71 -14.26 12.39
CA LEU A 153 7.85 -14.72 11.59
C LEU A 153 7.38 -15.19 10.22
N ILE A 154 8.17 -14.90 9.19
CA ILE A 154 7.97 -15.42 7.84
C ILE A 154 8.21 -16.93 7.86
N SER A 155 7.25 -17.71 7.35
CA SER A 155 7.31 -19.17 7.32
C SER A 155 8.60 -19.66 6.66
N GLY A 156 9.27 -20.62 7.29
CA GLY A 156 10.54 -21.15 6.81
C GLY A 156 11.77 -20.30 7.16
N SER A 157 11.62 -19.19 7.88
CA SER A 157 12.72 -18.32 8.30
C SER A 157 12.64 -17.94 9.79
N ARG A 158 13.65 -17.22 10.28
CA ARG A 158 13.63 -16.55 11.59
C ARG A 158 13.43 -15.04 11.48
N GLU A 159 13.17 -14.53 10.28
CA GLU A 159 12.94 -13.11 10.03
C GLU A 159 11.45 -12.77 10.16
N HIS A 160 11.14 -11.58 10.66
CA HIS A 160 9.79 -11.00 10.63
C HIS A 160 9.69 -9.83 9.65
N ARG A 161 10.80 -9.51 8.96
CA ARG A 161 10.92 -8.44 7.98
C ARG A 161 10.94 -9.04 6.59
N TYR A 162 9.84 -8.89 5.86
CA TYR A 162 9.76 -9.31 4.47
C TYR A 162 10.37 -8.20 3.60
N LEU A 163 11.52 -8.47 2.99
CA LEU A 163 12.17 -7.51 2.11
C LEU A 163 11.54 -7.59 0.72
N ILE A 164 11.13 -6.44 0.18
CA ILE A 164 10.55 -6.37 -1.17
C ILE A 164 11.66 -6.66 -2.20
N PRO A 165 11.49 -7.64 -3.09
CA PRO A 165 12.46 -7.94 -4.15
C PRO A 165 12.77 -6.73 -5.03
N ARG A 166 14.02 -6.62 -5.51
CA ARG A 166 14.47 -5.49 -6.34
C ARG A 166 13.93 -5.52 -7.76
N ASP A 167 13.50 -6.70 -8.23
CA ASP A 167 12.86 -6.95 -9.52
C ASP A 167 11.33 -6.85 -9.46
N ALA A 168 10.76 -6.50 -8.29
CA ALA A 168 9.33 -6.29 -8.13
C ALA A 168 8.82 -5.14 -9.01
N LYS A 169 7.58 -5.27 -9.48
CA LYS A 169 6.96 -4.27 -10.37
C LYS A 169 6.57 -3.01 -9.59
N LYS A 170 6.31 -1.92 -10.33
CA LYS A 170 5.82 -0.64 -9.76
C LYS A 170 4.43 -0.78 -9.11
N LYS A 171 3.58 -1.64 -9.67
CA LYS A 171 2.36 -2.16 -9.04
C LYS A 171 2.51 -3.67 -8.96
N ASP A 172 2.34 -4.22 -7.76
CA ASP A 172 2.57 -5.65 -7.55
C ASP A 172 1.75 -6.22 -6.39
N ILE A 173 1.57 -7.53 -6.41
CA ILE A 173 0.92 -8.29 -5.35
C ILE A 173 1.95 -9.24 -4.72
N PHE A 174 2.28 -8.97 -3.47
CA PHE A 174 3.21 -9.78 -2.69
C PHE A 174 2.45 -10.84 -1.92
N ARG A 175 2.78 -12.10 -2.19
CA ARG A 175 2.25 -13.25 -1.47
C ARG A 175 3.35 -13.95 -0.70
N TYR A 176 3.18 -14.06 0.60
CA TYR A 176 4.10 -14.76 1.49
C TYR A 176 3.33 -15.39 2.64
N ARG A 177 3.97 -16.28 3.38
CA ARG A 177 3.37 -16.91 4.56
C ARG A 177 4.04 -16.45 5.83
N VAL A 178 3.25 -16.32 6.89
CA VAL A 178 3.76 -16.09 8.24
C VAL A 178 3.21 -17.14 9.19
N ARG A 179 3.86 -17.27 10.35
CA ARG A 179 3.41 -18.17 11.42
C ARG A 179 2.73 -17.39 12.55
N LEU A 180 1.49 -17.76 12.87
CA LEU A 180 0.81 -17.29 14.07
C LEU A 180 1.50 -17.84 15.33
N PRO A 181 1.53 -17.11 16.45
CA PRO A 181 2.17 -17.60 17.66
C PRO A 181 1.47 -18.86 18.19
N PRO A 182 2.22 -19.89 18.61
CA PRO A 182 1.63 -21.07 19.23
C PRO A 182 1.03 -20.68 20.59
N TYR A 183 0.01 -21.42 21.01
CA TYR A 183 -0.69 -21.24 22.30
C TYR A 183 -1.41 -19.89 22.48
N VAL A 184 -1.48 -19.08 21.43
CA VAL A 184 -2.30 -17.86 21.40
C VAL A 184 -3.66 -18.18 20.81
N THR A 185 -4.71 -17.70 21.47
CA THR A 185 -6.11 -17.74 21.01
C THR A 185 -6.78 -16.41 21.31
N CYS A 186 -7.69 -15.98 20.46
CA CYS A 186 -8.47 -14.76 20.65
C CYS A 186 -9.76 -14.79 19.81
N THR A 187 -10.83 -14.25 20.38
CA THR A 187 -12.13 -14.12 19.70
C THR A 187 -12.11 -12.97 18.68
N GLN A 188 -11.24 -11.97 18.89
CA GLN A 188 -11.03 -10.85 17.97
C GLN A 188 -9.58 -10.35 18.10
N CYS A 189 -8.63 -11.09 17.56
CA CYS A 189 -7.27 -10.60 17.44
C CYS A 189 -7.20 -9.45 16.44
N VAL A 190 -6.26 -8.52 16.64
CA VAL A 190 -5.90 -7.54 15.62
C VAL A 190 -4.56 -7.92 15.04
N LEU A 191 -4.47 -7.99 13.72
CA LEU A 191 -3.21 -8.15 12.99
C LEU A 191 -2.83 -6.78 12.41
N GLN A 192 -1.63 -6.30 12.69
CA GLN A 192 -1.09 -5.04 12.18
C GLN A 192 -0.04 -5.34 11.12
N TRP A 193 -0.32 -4.98 9.87
CA TRP A 193 0.68 -4.92 8.82
C TRP A 193 1.29 -3.52 8.78
N THR A 194 2.61 -3.44 8.72
CA THR A 194 3.34 -2.18 8.56
C THR A 194 4.26 -2.27 7.36
N TYR A 195 4.20 -1.29 6.48
CA TYR A 195 5.12 -1.12 5.36
C TYR A 195 5.98 0.12 5.57
N TYR A 196 7.30 -0.09 5.49
CA TYR A 196 8.30 0.97 5.53
C TYR A 196 8.92 1.09 4.14
N THR A 197 8.73 2.25 3.49
CA THR A 197 9.26 2.50 2.15
C THR A 197 10.78 2.67 2.16
N ALA A 198 11.41 2.50 0.99
CA ALA A 198 12.86 2.68 0.82
C ALA A 198 13.22 3.67 -0.31
N ASN A 199 12.34 4.62 -0.61
CA ASN A 199 12.54 5.65 -1.63
C ASN A 199 12.95 7.03 -1.06
N MET A 200 13.06 7.17 0.27
CA MET A 200 13.45 8.43 0.91
C MET A 200 14.97 8.59 0.96
N TRP A 201 15.48 9.79 0.67
CA TRP A 201 16.88 10.15 0.93
C TRP A 201 17.07 10.52 2.40
N GLY A 202 18.12 10.00 3.02
CA GLY A 202 18.43 10.37 4.40
C GLY A 202 19.77 9.84 4.88
N THR A 203 20.10 10.17 6.12
CA THR A 203 21.33 9.74 6.78
C THR A 203 21.23 8.28 7.24
N CYS A 204 22.19 7.46 6.81
CA CYS A 204 22.37 6.07 7.20
C CYS A 204 23.07 5.97 8.58
N ALA A 205 23.07 4.78 9.18
CA ALA A 205 23.64 4.55 10.51
C ALA A 205 25.16 4.84 10.61
N ASN A 206 25.88 4.73 9.50
CA ASN A 206 27.30 5.05 9.38
C ASN A 206 27.56 6.54 9.08
N GLY A 207 26.53 7.38 9.08
CA GLY A 207 26.63 8.83 8.81
C GLY A 207 26.65 9.21 7.33
N THR A 208 26.67 8.25 6.39
CA THR A 208 26.56 8.56 4.95
C THR A 208 25.12 8.90 4.58
N GLU A 209 24.90 9.51 3.42
CA GLU A 209 23.56 9.76 2.90
C GLU A 209 23.28 8.87 1.68
N ALA A 210 22.09 8.27 1.64
CA ALA A 210 21.64 7.44 0.53
C ALA A 210 20.12 7.32 0.47
N VAL A 211 19.60 6.88 -0.68
CA VAL A 211 18.20 6.46 -0.84
C VAL A 211 17.94 5.20 0.00
N GLY A 212 16.81 5.19 0.70
CA GLY A 212 16.41 4.12 1.62
C GLY A 212 16.96 4.27 3.04
N CYS A 213 17.69 5.35 3.32
CA CYS A 213 18.17 5.68 4.65
C CYS A 213 17.32 6.77 5.32
N GLY A 214 17.48 6.91 6.63
CA GLY A 214 16.74 7.88 7.43
C GLY A 214 15.30 7.47 7.71
N LYS A 215 14.40 8.45 7.68
CA LYS A 215 12.97 8.28 8.00
C LYS A 215 12.24 7.74 6.77
N ALA A 216 11.47 6.68 6.92
CA ALA A 216 10.63 6.13 5.86
C ALA A 216 9.22 6.74 5.88
N GLU A 217 8.54 6.79 4.72
CA GLU A 217 7.08 6.84 4.77
C GLU A 217 6.57 5.50 5.31
N THR A 218 5.54 5.54 6.16
CA THR A 218 5.03 4.37 6.87
C THR A 218 3.56 4.17 6.56
N PHE A 219 3.19 2.95 6.13
CA PHE A 219 1.79 2.54 5.98
C PHE A 219 1.46 1.53 7.05
N ARG A 220 0.26 1.61 7.63
CA ARG A 220 -0.24 0.62 8.58
C ARG A 220 -1.67 0.24 8.28
N ASN A 221 -1.96 -1.05 8.30
CA ASN A 221 -3.34 -1.55 8.23
C ASN A 221 -3.59 -2.51 9.38
N CYS A 222 -4.85 -2.58 9.83
CA CYS A 222 -5.30 -3.52 10.83
C CYS A 222 -6.36 -4.46 10.25
N ALA A 223 -6.21 -5.76 10.47
CA ALA A 223 -7.21 -6.77 10.16
C ALA A 223 -7.72 -7.45 11.44
N ASP A 224 -9.02 -7.64 11.53
CA ASP A 224 -9.66 -8.31 12.67
C ASP A 224 -9.81 -9.81 12.35
N ILE A 225 -9.16 -10.68 13.11
CA ILE A 225 -9.14 -12.14 12.88
C ILE A 225 -9.51 -12.89 14.15
N ALA A 226 -9.91 -14.15 14.04
CA ALA A 226 -10.11 -15.02 15.19
C ALA A 226 -9.12 -16.18 15.16
N ILE A 227 -8.58 -16.56 16.33
CA ILE A 227 -7.67 -17.69 16.48
C ILE A 227 -8.25 -18.64 17.53
N VAL A 228 -8.60 -19.85 17.11
CA VAL A 228 -9.16 -20.89 17.97
C VAL A 228 -8.11 -21.93 18.37
N SER A 229 -8.40 -22.71 19.41
CA SER A 229 -7.53 -23.81 19.86
C SER A 229 -7.46 -24.92 18.81
N ASN A 230 -6.29 -25.58 18.72
CA ASN A 230 -6.07 -26.76 17.88
C ASN A 230 -6.45 -28.08 18.59
N THR A 231 -7.46 -28.05 19.46
CA THR A 231 -7.91 -29.22 20.23
C THR A 231 -8.60 -30.22 19.30
N GLY A 232 -7.78 -31.08 18.68
CA GLY A 232 -8.20 -32.07 17.67
C GLY A 232 -7.07 -32.61 16.78
N GLY A 233 -5.86 -32.03 16.85
CA GLY A 233 -4.67 -32.60 16.18
C GLY A 233 -4.62 -32.43 14.65
N GLY A 234 -5.60 -31.76 14.04
CA GLY A 234 -5.62 -31.45 12.62
C GLY A 234 -5.82 -29.96 12.38
N VAL A 235 -4.89 -29.33 11.67
CA VAL A 235 -5.10 -27.99 11.09
C VAL A 235 -6.24 -28.12 10.07
N PRO A 236 -7.40 -27.48 10.28
CA PRO A 236 -8.47 -27.51 9.29
C PRO A 236 -7.95 -26.92 7.97
N PRO A 237 -8.35 -27.45 6.80
CA PRO A 237 -7.99 -26.86 5.53
C PRO A 237 -8.44 -25.38 5.48
N SER A 238 -7.66 -24.51 4.82
CA SER A 238 -7.92 -23.07 4.72
C SER A 238 -9.34 -22.71 4.24
N PHE A 239 -9.98 -23.58 3.46
CA PHE A 239 -11.36 -23.42 2.99
C PHE A 239 -12.44 -23.77 4.03
N ALA A 240 -12.15 -24.56 5.05
CA ALA A 240 -13.15 -24.98 6.04
C ALA A 240 -13.59 -23.85 6.99
N ASN A 241 -12.76 -22.79 7.08
CA ASN A 241 -12.94 -21.68 8.02
C ASN A 241 -13.25 -20.33 7.36
N ASN A 242 -13.23 -20.23 6.02
CA ASN A 242 -13.52 -18.97 5.33
C ASN A 242 -15.03 -18.78 5.10
N LYS A 243 -15.81 -18.81 6.19
CA LYS A 243 -17.25 -18.52 6.17
C LYS A 243 -17.50 -17.01 6.17
N SER A 244 -16.96 -16.28 5.19
CA SER A 244 -17.44 -14.91 4.97
C SER A 244 -18.75 -15.01 4.18
N PRO A 245 -19.92 -14.73 4.78
CA PRO A 245 -21.20 -14.76 4.06
C PRO A 245 -21.28 -13.64 3.00
N TYR A 246 -20.33 -12.70 3.01
CA TYR A 246 -20.32 -11.53 2.14
C TYR A 246 -19.53 -11.73 0.84
N LEU A 247 -18.62 -12.71 0.83
CA LEU A 247 -17.75 -12.96 -0.32
C LEU A 247 -18.50 -13.73 -1.40
N LEU A 248 -18.78 -13.04 -2.51
CA LEU A 248 -19.33 -13.65 -3.71
C LEU A 248 -18.25 -14.41 -4.47
N TYR A 249 -18.68 -15.42 -5.23
CA TYR A 249 -17.82 -16.20 -6.11
C TYR A 249 -18.41 -16.20 -7.51
N TYR A 250 -17.55 -16.20 -8.51
CA TYR A 250 -17.94 -16.36 -9.91
C TYR A 250 -17.20 -17.54 -10.53
N ARG A 251 -17.79 -18.07 -11.61
CA ARG A 251 -17.19 -19.15 -12.39
C ARG A 251 -16.63 -18.57 -13.70
N ASP A 252 -15.34 -18.72 -13.94
CA ASP A 252 -14.70 -18.35 -15.21
C ASP A 252 -14.54 -19.59 -16.08
N TYR A 253 -15.36 -19.71 -17.13
CA TYR A 253 -15.32 -20.84 -18.05
C TYR A 253 -14.06 -20.89 -18.93
N ARG A 254 -13.21 -19.85 -18.92
CA ARG A 254 -11.90 -19.84 -19.59
C ARG A 254 -10.84 -20.57 -18.76
N ALA A 255 -11.07 -20.76 -17.46
CA ALA A 255 -10.16 -21.46 -16.57
C ALA A 255 -10.39 -22.99 -16.60
N PRO A 256 -9.37 -23.80 -16.22
CA PRO A 256 -9.51 -25.26 -16.15
C PRO A 256 -10.72 -25.70 -15.29
N PRO A 257 -11.52 -26.70 -15.70
CA PRO A 257 -12.75 -27.08 -15.01
C PRO A 257 -12.59 -27.46 -13.53
N ASN A 258 -11.40 -27.93 -13.15
CA ASN A 258 -11.02 -28.30 -11.80
C ASN A 258 -10.62 -27.10 -10.91
N ASN A 259 -10.48 -25.90 -11.46
CA ASN A 259 -10.16 -24.67 -10.72
C ASN A 259 -10.72 -23.41 -11.42
N ASN A 260 -12.02 -23.39 -11.65
CA ASN A 260 -12.70 -22.31 -12.36
C ASN A 260 -13.60 -21.42 -11.49
N ILE A 261 -13.58 -21.60 -10.17
CA ILE A 261 -14.36 -20.78 -9.23
C ILE A 261 -13.40 -19.84 -8.50
N PHE A 262 -13.64 -18.54 -8.63
CA PHE A 262 -12.78 -17.51 -8.04
C PHE A 262 -13.58 -16.61 -7.10
N PRO A 263 -12.96 -16.14 -6.00
CA PRO A 263 -13.57 -15.12 -5.15
C PRO A 263 -13.67 -13.80 -5.94
N LEU A 264 -14.83 -13.15 -5.86
CA LEU A 264 -15.00 -11.81 -6.38
C LEU A 264 -14.32 -10.82 -5.42
N ILE A 265 -13.26 -10.15 -5.89
CA ILE A 265 -12.51 -9.14 -5.15
C ILE A 265 -12.34 -7.94 -6.08
N VAL A 266 -12.79 -6.76 -5.66
CA VAL A 266 -12.62 -5.53 -6.45
C VAL A 266 -11.23 -4.96 -6.22
N ARG A 267 -10.34 -5.11 -7.21
CA ARG A 267 -8.93 -4.67 -7.10
C ARG A 267 -8.67 -3.32 -7.75
N ASP A 268 -9.54 -2.91 -8.66
CA ASP A 268 -9.40 -1.64 -9.36
C ASP A 268 -9.33 -0.46 -8.39
N GLN A 269 -8.47 0.48 -8.71
CA GLN A 269 -8.23 1.68 -7.90
C GLN A 269 -8.86 2.92 -8.54
N LYS A 270 -8.88 2.95 -9.88
CA LYS A 270 -9.44 4.02 -10.68
C LYS A 270 -10.09 3.42 -11.92
N CYS A 271 -11.26 3.94 -12.26
CA CYS A 271 -11.94 3.64 -13.52
C CYS A 271 -12.42 4.95 -14.14
N ILE A 272 -12.32 5.05 -15.46
CA ILE A 272 -12.68 6.23 -16.26
C ILE A 272 -13.49 5.78 -17.48
N GLY A 273 -14.12 6.72 -18.18
CA GLY A 273 -14.81 6.45 -19.42
C GLY A 273 -13.87 5.86 -20.47
N ALA A 274 -14.32 4.80 -21.15
CA ALA A 274 -13.65 4.25 -22.30
C ALA A 274 -13.52 5.31 -23.42
N PRO A 275 -12.54 5.20 -24.33
CA PRO A 275 -12.28 6.23 -25.34
C PRO A 275 -13.50 6.65 -26.15
N ALA A 276 -14.44 5.73 -26.43
CA ALA A 276 -15.68 5.99 -27.16
C ALA A 276 -16.67 6.90 -26.41
N PHE A 277 -16.58 6.96 -25.09
CA PHE A 277 -17.53 7.66 -24.22
C PHE A 277 -16.92 8.87 -23.48
N ARG A 278 -15.62 9.17 -23.69
CA ARG A 278 -14.90 10.26 -22.99
C ARG A 278 -15.52 11.65 -23.13
N SER A 279 -16.31 11.89 -24.19
CA SER A 279 -16.99 13.18 -24.39
C SER A 279 -18.27 13.32 -23.57
N LEU A 280 -18.79 12.23 -22.97
CA LEU A 280 -19.98 12.27 -22.14
C LEU A 280 -19.66 12.88 -20.77
N PRO A 281 -20.31 14.00 -20.39
CA PRO A 281 -20.08 14.61 -19.08
C PRO A 281 -20.42 13.64 -17.94
N GLY A 282 -19.50 13.49 -16.99
CA GLY A 282 -19.69 12.66 -15.79
C GLY A 282 -19.45 11.16 -15.99
N ILE A 283 -19.03 10.70 -17.18
CA ILE A 283 -18.74 9.28 -17.43
C ILE A 283 -17.65 8.73 -16.52
N ASP A 284 -16.60 9.51 -16.24
CA ASP A 284 -15.51 9.07 -15.38
C ASP A 284 -16.00 8.79 -13.96
N ASN A 285 -16.79 9.70 -13.39
CA ASN A 285 -17.39 9.51 -12.07
C ASN A 285 -18.38 8.33 -12.06
N TRP A 286 -19.15 8.15 -13.14
CA TRP A 286 -20.05 7.01 -13.26
C TRP A 286 -19.28 5.68 -13.28
N CYS A 287 -18.21 5.60 -14.07
CA CYS A 287 -17.33 4.43 -14.15
C CYS A 287 -16.64 4.18 -12.81
N GLU A 288 -16.10 5.20 -12.16
CA GLU A 288 -15.46 5.07 -10.85
C GLU A 288 -16.43 4.52 -9.81
N ILE A 289 -17.66 5.04 -9.71
CA ILE A 289 -18.65 4.54 -8.75
C ILE A 289 -19.11 3.12 -9.11
N ASN A 290 -19.45 2.85 -10.37
CA ASN A 290 -20.08 1.59 -10.75
C ASN A 290 -19.09 0.44 -10.93
N CYS A 291 -17.88 0.71 -11.40
CA CYS A 291 -16.84 -0.31 -11.52
C CYS A 291 -16.21 -0.65 -10.19
N LEU A 292 -16.06 0.31 -9.27
CA LEU A 292 -15.44 0.05 -7.98
C LEU A 292 -16.41 -0.53 -6.94
N ARG A 293 -17.73 -0.40 -7.11
CA ARG A 293 -18.69 -0.97 -6.13
C ARG A 293 -18.61 -2.50 -6.03
N TYR A 294 -19.19 -3.07 -4.97
CA TYR A 294 -19.31 -4.52 -4.79
C TYR A 294 -20.78 -4.98 -4.81
N PRO A 295 -21.21 -5.88 -5.72
CA PRO A 295 -20.47 -6.36 -6.89
C PRO A 295 -20.37 -5.28 -7.98
N PRO A 296 -19.28 -5.30 -8.78
CA PRO A 296 -19.03 -4.27 -9.79
C PRO A 296 -20.06 -4.34 -10.91
N ASN A 297 -20.41 -3.17 -11.45
CA ASN A 297 -21.17 -3.00 -12.68
C ASN A 297 -20.32 -2.18 -13.66
N CYS A 298 -19.37 -2.86 -14.30
CA CYS A 298 -18.37 -2.24 -15.16
C CYS A 298 -18.48 -2.74 -16.61
N PRO A 299 -19.35 -2.15 -17.43
CA PRO A 299 -19.44 -2.49 -18.84
C PRO A 299 -18.13 -2.11 -19.56
N GLU A 300 -17.43 -3.10 -20.14
CA GLU A 300 -16.10 -2.94 -20.76
C GLU A 300 -16.11 -2.04 -22.01
N ASP A 301 -17.27 -1.88 -22.66
CA ASP A 301 -17.45 -0.96 -23.77
C ASP A 301 -17.50 0.50 -23.31
N ALA A 302 -18.06 0.76 -22.12
CA ALA A 302 -18.24 2.12 -21.60
C ALA A 302 -17.15 2.58 -20.62
N CYS A 303 -16.51 1.66 -19.90
CA CYS A 303 -15.53 1.97 -18.85
C CYS A 303 -14.20 1.24 -19.05
N GLN A 304 -13.11 1.91 -18.65
CA GLN A 304 -11.77 1.33 -18.58
C GLN A 304 -11.18 1.57 -17.18
N CYS A 305 -10.56 0.55 -16.59
CA CYS A 305 -9.92 0.61 -15.27
C CYS A 305 -8.41 0.44 -15.42
N PRO A 306 -7.67 1.53 -15.70
CA PRO A 306 -6.24 1.42 -15.96
C PRO A 306 -5.49 0.88 -14.75
N GLN A 307 -4.50 0.02 -15.01
CA GLN A 307 -3.69 -0.62 -13.96
C GLN A 307 -2.27 -0.08 -13.94
N GLU A 308 -1.79 0.48 -15.05
CA GLU A 308 -0.44 0.99 -15.19
C GLU A 308 -0.47 2.38 -15.83
N CYS A 309 0.51 3.22 -15.47
CA CYS A 309 0.75 4.49 -16.09
C CYS A 309 2.24 4.69 -16.34
N TYR A 310 2.57 5.36 -17.44
CA TYR A 310 3.93 5.74 -17.78
C TYR A 310 4.00 7.21 -18.16
N ALA A 311 5.19 7.76 -17.98
CA ALA A 311 5.54 9.11 -18.35
C ALA A 311 5.72 9.22 -19.87
N ILE A 312 5.15 10.28 -20.44
CA ILE A 312 5.23 10.65 -21.85
C ILE A 312 5.76 12.08 -21.98
N GLY A 313 6.07 12.47 -23.21
CA GLY A 313 6.56 13.82 -23.51
C GLY A 313 7.86 14.12 -22.77
N GLN A 314 7.90 15.27 -22.09
CA GLN A 314 9.10 15.75 -21.39
C GLN A 314 9.57 14.86 -20.23
N TYR A 315 8.70 13.99 -19.69
CA TYR A 315 9.02 13.12 -18.56
C TYR A 315 9.41 11.70 -19.00
N ALA A 316 9.28 11.39 -20.28
CA ALA A 316 9.60 10.07 -20.81
C ALA A 316 11.07 9.70 -20.55
N GLY A 317 11.31 8.51 -19.99
CA GLY A 317 12.64 7.99 -19.69
C GLY A 317 13.33 8.60 -18.47
N GLN A 318 12.71 9.56 -17.77
CA GLN A 318 13.24 10.08 -16.52
C GLN A 318 13.02 9.10 -15.36
N GLU A 319 14.04 8.93 -14.52
CA GLU A 319 13.96 8.07 -13.35
C GLU A 319 12.84 8.54 -12.40
N GLY A 320 11.98 7.62 -11.98
CA GLY A 320 10.85 7.90 -11.08
C GLY A 320 9.62 8.57 -11.73
N ALA A 321 9.70 9.02 -12.98
CA ALA A 321 8.60 9.73 -13.63
C ALA A 321 7.35 8.85 -13.88
N ASP A 322 7.54 7.58 -14.22
CA ASP A 322 6.41 6.65 -14.35
C ASP A 322 5.70 6.44 -13.02
N THR A 323 6.46 6.34 -11.92
CA THR A 323 5.90 6.20 -10.57
C THR A 323 5.13 7.45 -10.16
N TYR A 324 5.62 8.64 -10.54
CA TYR A 324 4.84 9.88 -10.42
C TYR A 324 3.52 9.81 -11.19
N CYS A 325 3.52 9.30 -12.43
CA CYS A 325 2.29 9.15 -13.20
C CYS A 325 1.30 8.16 -12.56
N MET A 326 1.77 7.05 -12.02
CA MET A 326 0.94 6.12 -11.27
C MET A 326 0.29 6.80 -10.06
N ASP A 327 1.07 7.53 -9.27
CA ASP A 327 0.57 8.27 -8.11
C ASP A 327 -0.43 9.38 -8.47
N LYS A 328 -0.28 10.02 -9.64
CA LYS A 328 -1.15 11.12 -10.08
C LYS A 328 -2.40 10.69 -10.83
N CYS A 329 -2.42 9.47 -11.36
CA CYS A 329 -3.49 9.04 -12.25
C CYS A 329 -4.28 7.84 -11.74
N LEU A 330 -3.71 7.01 -10.86
CA LEU A 330 -4.34 5.77 -10.37
C LEU A 330 -4.82 5.89 -8.93
N ASN A 331 -5.30 7.06 -8.53
CA ASN A 331 -5.87 7.31 -7.21
C ASN A 331 -7.31 7.81 -7.34
N TYR A 332 -8.09 7.62 -6.28
CA TYR A 332 -9.47 8.10 -6.27
C TYR A 332 -9.50 9.62 -6.34
N GLU A 333 -10.41 10.19 -7.12
CA GLU A 333 -10.50 11.64 -7.39
C GLU A 333 -9.21 12.29 -7.94
N SER A 334 -8.25 11.49 -8.44
CA SER A 334 -7.00 12.04 -8.98
C SER A 334 -7.18 12.67 -10.36
N GLU A 335 -6.55 13.82 -10.58
CA GLU A 335 -6.46 14.47 -11.89
C GLU A 335 -5.15 14.07 -12.60
N CYS A 336 -5.29 13.26 -13.65
CA CYS A 336 -4.15 12.76 -14.42
C CYS A 336 -3.66 13.80 -15.44
N PRO A 337 -2.38 14.24 -15.39
CA PRO A 337 -1.83 15.19 -16.36
C PRO A 337 -1.60 14.52 -17.72
N SER A 338 -2.60 14.61 -18.59
CA SER A 338 -2.62 13.92 -19.90
C SER A 338 -1.52 14.33 -20.88
N ASP A 339 -0.86 15.48 -20.66
CA ASP A 339 0.31 15.94 -21.43
C ASP A 339 1.61 15.21 -21.05
N ARG A 340 1.65 14.56 -19.88
CA ARG A 340 2.86 13.94 -19.29
C ARG A 340 2.67 12.51 -18.87
N CYS A 341 1.44 12.05 -18.72
CA CYS A 341 1.13 10.71 -18.24
C CYS A 341 0.12 10.02 -19.15
N ARG A 342 0.36 8.74 -19.43
CA ARG A 342 -0.56 7.88 -20.15
C ARG A 342 -0.79 6.60 -19.35
N CYS A 343 -2.06 6.23 -19.21
CA CYS A 343 -2.50 5.05 -18.46
C CYS A 343 -3.28 4.08 -19.33
N TYR A 344 -3.22 2.80 -19.00
CA TYR A 344 -3.91 1.72 -19.71
C TYR A 344 -4.33 0.59 -18.77
#